data_AF-A0A7W1UKS2-F1
#
_entry.id   AF-A0A7W1UKS2-F1
#
_cell.length_a   1.000
_cell.length_b   1.000
_cell.length_c   1.000
_cell.angle_alpha   90.00
_cell.angle_beta   90.00
_cell.angle_gamma   90.00
#
_symmetry.space_group_name_H-M   'P 1'
#
loop_
_entity.id
_entity.type
_entity.pdbx_description
1 polymer ?
#
loop_
_entity_poly.entity_id
_entity_poly.type
_entity_poly.pdbx_seq_one_letter_code
_entity_poly.pdbx_strand_id
1 'polypeptide(L)'
;MARARALLAVAEGLSYTDAAHAAGRKSGDTVSRWVRRFNREGLAALEPRHGGGPPPTYTAVERERILAEVRRTPDRKQDGTATWSLGTLKRTLRRAPDGLPRVSTYTIWNVLHEAGISWQKDRSWCPTGRVLRKRKAGVVEVVDPDAAGKKS
;
A
#
# COMPACT_ATOMS: atom_id res chain seq x y z
N MET A 1 5.10 -11.67 24.37
CA MET A 1 5.68 -12.32 25.57
C MET A 1 7.11 -11.87 25.92
N ALA A 2 8.08 -11.90 25.00
CA ALA A 2 9.49 -11.56 25.33
C ALA A 2 9.69 -10.20 26.03
N ARG A 3 8.95 -9.16 25.63
CA ARG A 3 9.08 -7.81 26.19
C ARG A 3 8.63 -7.69 27.64
N ALA A 4 7.46 -8.26 27.97
CA ALA A 4 6.93 -8.25 29.33
C ALA A 4 7.86 -9.01 30.29
N ARG A 5 8.37 -10.17 29.86
CA ARG A 5 9.32 -10.98 30.63
C ARG A 5 10.62 -10.24 30.92
N ALA A 6 11.17 -9.54 29.93
CA ALA A 6 12.37 -8.73 30.12
C ALA A 6 12.13 -7.55 31.08
N LEU A 7 10.99 -6.86 30.98
CA LEU A 7 10.66 -5.73 31.86
C LEU A 7 10.44 -6.17 33.31
N LEU A 8 9.78 -7.32 33.51
CA LEU A 8 9.61 -7.91 34.84
C LEU A 8 10.96 -8.31 35.45
N ALA A 9 11.82 -8.99 34.68
CA ALA A 9 13.17 -9.34 35.15
C ALA A 9 13.99 -8.12 35.56
N VAL A 10 13.92 -7.01 34.81
CA VAL A 10 14.57 -5.76 35.21
C VAL A 10 13.97 -5.18 36.48
N ALA A 11 12.64 -5.25 36.66
CA ALA A 11 11.97 -4.79 37.88
C ALA A 11 12.36 -5.65 39.11
N GLU A 12 12.68 -6.92 38.89
CA GLU A 12 13.23 -7.84 39.89
C GLU A 12 14.73 -7.63 40.17
N GLY A 13 15.37 -6.65 39.51
CA GLY A 13 16.76 -6.26 39.76
C GLY A 13 17.79 -6.95 38.87
N LEU A 14 17.37 -7.73 37.86
CA LEU A 14 18.30 -8.36 36.92
C LEU A 14 18.96 -7.32 36.00
N SER A 15 20.21 -7.60 35.61
CA SER A 15 20.90 -6.82 34.59
C SER A 15 20.18 -6.88 33.24
N TYR A 16 20.42 -5.91 32.35
CA TYR A 16 19.79 -5.91 31.03
C TYR A 16 20.20 -7.10 30.16
N THR A 17 21.40 -7.63 30.35
CA THR A 17 21.87 -8.85 29.68
C THR A 17 21.11 -10.07 30.19
N ASP A 18 20.95 -10.23 31.50
CA ASP A 18 20.24 -11.39 32.07
C ASP A 18 18.75 -11.35 31.76
N ALA A 19 18.14 -10.17 31.82
CA ALA A 19 16.77 -9.94 31.40
C ALA A 19 16.56 -10.23 29.89
N ALA A 20 17.57 -9.94 29.06
CA ALA A 20 17.54 -10.29 27.64
C ALA A 20 17.56 -11.81 27.45
N HIS A 21 18.45 -12.52 28.15
CA HIS A 21 18.55 -13.98 28.10
C HIS A 21 17.25 -14.64 28.58
N ALA A 22 16.67 -14.19 29.69
CA ALA A 22 15.38 -14.65 30.19
C ALA A 22 14.26 -14.45 29.15
N ALA A 23 14.33 -13.40 28.34
CA ALA A 23 13.38 -13.09 27.26
C ALA A 23 13.72 -13.74 25.90
N GLY A 24 14.74 -14.60 25.83
CA GLY A 24 15.17 -15.26 24.59
C GLY A 24 15.87 -14.32 23.59
N ARG A 25 16.55 -13.28 24.09
CA ARG A 25 17.31 -12.30 23.30
C ARG A 25 18.81 -12.43 23.59
N LYS A 26 19.62 -12.01 22.62
CA LYS A 26 21.08 -12.11 22.67
C LYS A 26 21.79 -10.87 23.21
N SER A 27 21.12 -9.72 23.30
CA SER A 27 21.70 -8.44 23.74
C SER A 27 20.73 -7.64 24.61
N GLY A 28 21.30 -6.98 25.62
CA GLY A 28 20.62 -6.06 26.55
C GLY A 28 20.20 -4.73 25.94
N ASP A 29 20.73 -4.33 24.77
CA ASP A 29 20.37 -3.05 24.12
C ASP A 29 18.88 -2.98 23.76
N THR A 30 18.31 -4.14 23.44
CA THR A 30 16.88 -4.27 23.16
C THR A 30 16.07 -4.08 24.43
N VAL A 31 16.54 -4.59 25.57
CA VAL A 31 15.90 -4.44 26.89
C VAL A 31 16.00 -2.98 27.36
N SER A 32 17.15 -2.33 27.22
CA SER A 32 17.33 -0.90 27.52
C SER A 32 16.33 -0.03 26.75
N ARG A 33 16.18 -0.26 25.43
CA ARG A 33 15.14 0.41 24.62
C ARG A 33 13.73 0.10 25.08
N TRP A 34 13.49 -1.12 25.59
CA TRP A 34 12.18 -1.50 26.13
C TRP A 34 11.86 -0.78 27.43
N VAL A 35 12.80 -0.74 28.38
CA VAL A 35 12.70 -0.03 29.65
C VAL A 35 12.50 1.47 29.42
N ARG A 36 13.33 2.11 28.59
CA ARG A 36 13.18 3.53 28.27
C ARG A 36 11.80 3.86 27.69
N ARG A 37 11.26 2.98 26.84
CA ARG A 37 9.91 3.16 26.29
C ARG A 37 8.83 2.93 27.34
N PHE A 38 8.97 1.90 28.17
CA PHE A 38 8.04 1.59 29.25
C PHE A 38 7.97 2.74 30.26
N ASN A 39 9.11 3.32 30.66
CA ASN A 39 9.14 4.45 31.57
C ASN A 39 8.48 5.72 31.00
N ARG A 40 8.36 5.84 29.67
CA ARG A 40 7.71 6.98 29.00
C ARG A 40 6.23 6.73 28.69
N GLU A 41 5.89 5.52 28.25
CA GLU A 41 4.57 5.19 27.67
C GLU A 41 3.76 4.22 28.55
N GLY A 42 4.32 3.71 29.65
CA GLY A 42 3.69 2.74 30.53
C GLY A 42 3.39 1.41 29.83
N LEU A 43 2.24 0.82 30.16
CA LEU A 43 1.79 -0.46 29.60
C LEU A 43 1.64 -0.42 28.07
N ALA A 44 1.38 0.74 27.46
CA ALA A 44 1.33 0.88 26.00
C ALA A 44 2.65 0.53 25.31
N ALA A 45 3.77 0.52 26.05
CA ALA A 45 5.06 0.06 25.54
C ALA A 45 5.13 -1.45 25.29
N LEU A 46 4.23 -2.24 25.91
CA LEU A 46 4.17 -3.69 25.74
C LEU A 46 3.66 -4.08 24.35
N GLU A 47 2.81 -3.24 23.76
CA GLU A 47 2.28 -3.45 22.42
C GLU A 47 3.38 -3.28 21.35
N PRO A 48 3.58 -4.31 20.49
CA PRO A 48 4.43 -4.18 19.32
C PRO A 48 3.90 -3.06 18.43
N ARG A 49 4.75 -2.08 18.13
CA ARG A 49 4.47 -1.13 17.06
C ARG A 49 4.89 -1.76 15.75
N HIS A 50 3.99 -1.76 14.77
CA HIS A 50 4.37 -2.00 13.39
C HIS A 50 5.38 -0.93 12.98
N GLY A 51 6.57 -1.34 12.53
CA GLY A 51 7.68 -0.43 12.21
C GLY A 51 7.46 0.43 10.95
N GLY A 52 6.28 0.35 10.35
CA GLY A 52 6.01 0.83 9.00
C GLY A 52 6.57 -0.14 7.96
N GLY A 53 5.94 -0.15 6.80
CA GLY A 53 6.55 -0.74 5.61
C GLY A 53 7.57 0.22 4.99
N PRO A 54 8.35 -0.22 4.00
CA PRO A 54 9.13 0.68 3.17
C PRO A 54 8.25 1.81 2.62
N PRO A 55 8.78 3.04 2.46
CA PRO A 55 8.03 4.11 1.83
C PRO A 55 7.60 3.69 0.41
N PRO A 56 6.40 4.08 -0.06
CA PRO A 56 5.94 3.73 -1.39
C PRO A 56 6.94 4.20 -2.45
N THR A 57 7.36 3.29 -3.32
CA THR A 57 8.33 3.61 -4.39
C THR A 57 7.75 4.56 -5.44
N TYR A 58 6.43 4.61 -5.59
CA TYR A 58 5.75 5.49 -6.54
C TYR A 58 4.91 6.54 -5.81
N THR A 59 5.28 7.80 -6.06
CA THR A 59 4.66 9.02 -5.56
C THR A 59 3.28 9.25 -6.16
N ALA A 60 2.53 10.22 -5.61
CA ALA A 60 1.21 10.60 -6.15
C ALA A 60 1.27 11.02 -7.63
N VAL A 61 2.34 11.70 -8.04
CA VAL A 61 2.55 12.15 -9.42
C VAL A 61 2.68 10.95 -10.37
N GLU A 62 3.50 9.97 -10.00
CA GLU A 62 3.72 8.78 -10.82
C GLU A 62 2.47 7.90 -10.89
N ARG A 63 1.71 7.83 -9.79
CA ARG A 63 0.40 7.17 -9.75
C ARG A 63 -0.58 7.84 -10.71
N GLU A 64 -0.68 9.17 -10.70
CA GLU A 64 -1.55 9.90 -11.64
C GLU A 64 -1.10 9.69 -13.08
N ARG A 65 0.20 9.58 -13.36
CA ARG A 65 0.69 9.27 -14.71
C ARG A 65 0.20 7.92 -15.22
N ILE A 66 0.19 6.90 -14.35
CA ILE A 66 -0.37 5.57 -14.67
C ILE A 66 -1.87 5.71 -14.99
N LEU A 67 -2.62 6.45 -14.18
CA LEU A 67 -4.06 6.66 -14.37
C LEU A 67 -4.36 7.43 -15.66
N ALA A 68 -3.57 8.45 -15.97
CA ALA A 68 -3.67 9.21 -17.23
C ALA A 68 -3.46 8.30 -18.45
N GLU A 69 -2.48 7.38 -18.38
CA GLU A 69 -2.24 6.44 -19.48
C GLU A 69 -3.40 5.46 -19.66
N VAL A 70 -4.02 4.98 -18.58
CA VAL A 70 -5.20 4.09 -18.68
C VAL A 70 -6.43 4.81 -19.23
N ARG A 71 -6.60 6.10 -18.92
CA ARG A 71 -7.71 6.92 -19.46
C ARG A 71 -7.54 7.26 -20.94
N ARG A 72 -6.30 7.27 -21.45
CA ARG A 72 -6.01 7.52 -22.87
C ARG A 72 -6.53 6.36 -23.72
N THR A 73 -7.12 6.65 -24.88
CA THR A 73 -7.43 5.62 -25.86
C THR A 73 -6.14 5.10 -26.52
N PRO A 74 -5.90 3.78 -26.58
CA PRO A 74 -4.73 3.22 -27.28
C PRO A 74 -4.74 3.59 -28.75
N ASP A 75 -3.58 3.97 -29.30
CA ASP A 75 -3.35 4.11 -30.73
C ASP A 75 -2.84 2.77 -31.28
N ARG A 76 -3.56 2.17 -32.22
CA ARG A 76 -3.20 0.88 -32.81
C ARG A 76 -1.83 0.90 -33.50
N LYS A 77 -1.41 2.02 -34.09
CA LYS A 77 -0.13 2.14 -34.79
C LYS A 77 1.04 2.27 -33.81
N GLN A 78 0.85 3.02 -32.72
CA GLN A 78 1.92 3.33 -31.77
C GLN A 78 2.01 2.32 -30.62
N ASP A 79 0.85 1.89 -30.09
CA ASP A 79 0.75 1.04 -28.91
C ASP A 79 0.61 -0.46 -29.27
N GLY A 80 0.22 -0.75 -30.52
CA GLY A 80 0.07 -2.12 -31.04
C GLY A 80 -1.12 -2.87 -30.44
N THR A 81 -2.07 -2.17 -29.83
CA THR A 81 -3.25 -2.76 -29.20
C THR A 81 -4.47 -1.88 -29.39
N ALA A 82 -5.66 -2.48 -29.38
CA ALA A 82 -6.93 -1.76 -29.32
C ALA A 82 -7.42 -1.56 -27.88
N THR A 83 -6.89 -2.32 -26.91
CA THR A 83 -7.25 -2.22 -25.48
C THR A 83 -6.02 -2.34 -24.59
N TRP A 84 -6.06 -1.72 -23.41
CA TRP A 84 -4.95 -1.72 -22.46
C TRP A 84 -4.86 -3.04 -21.68
N SER A 85 -3.88 -3.89 -21.98
CA SER A 85 -3.43 -4.92 -21.03
C SER A 85 -2.40 -4.33 -20.04
N LEU A 86 -2.19 -4.97 -18.88
CA LEU A 86 -1.10 -4.58 -17.96
C LEU A 86 0.29 -4.64 -18.65
N GLY A 87 0.47 -5.60 -19.56
CA GLY A 87 1.71 -5.76 -20.32
C GLY A 87 1.96 -4.61 -21.30
N THR A 88 0.91 -4.17 -22.00
CA THR A 88 0.97 -3.02 -22.91
C THR A 88 1.16 -1.72 -22.13
N LEU A 89 0.43 -1.52 -21.02
CA LEU A 89 0.63 -0.36 -20.13
C LEU A 89 2.06 -0.29 -19.60
N LYS A 90 2.62 -1.41 -19.15
CA LYS A 90 4.03 -1.45 -18.73
C LYS A 90 4.97 -1.02 -19.86
N ARG A 91 4.73 -1.51 -21.08
CA ARG A 91 5.59 -1.19 -22.23
C ARG A 91 5.50 0.29 -22.61
N THR A 92 4.30 0.86 -22.66
CA THR A 92 4.08 2.25 -23.04
C THR A 92 4.61 3.21 -21.97
N LEU A 93 4.29 2.95 -20.70
CA LEU A 93 4.81 3.73 -19.57
C LEU A 93 6.34 3.69 -19.48
N ARG A 94 7.00 2.60 -19.86
CA ARG A 94 8.48 2.55 -19.85
C ARG A 94 9.12 3.28 -21.04
N ARG A 95 8.39 3.47 -22.14
CA ARG A 95 8.89 4.10 -23.38
C ARG A 95 8.59 5.60 -23.43
N ALA A 96 7.59 6.06 -22.69
CA ALA A 96 7.20 7.47 -22.67
C ALA A 96 8.36 8.36 -22.15
N PRO A 97 8.56 9.57 -22.70
CA PRO A 97 9.60 10.50 -22.23
C PRO A 97 9.44 10.91 -20.76
N ASP A 98 8.20 11.01 -20.29
CA ASP A 98 7.78 11.25 -18.90
C ASP A 98 7.39 9.94 -18.19
N GLY A 99 7.92 8.83 -18.70
CA GLY A 99 7.56 7.48 -18.32
C GLY A 99 8.14 6.99 -17.01
N LEU A 100 7.72 5.78 -16.64
CA LEU A 100 8.15 5.08 -15.43
C LEU A 100 9.02 3.87 -15.82
N PRO A 101 10.35 4.03 -15.97
CA PRO A 101 11.22 3.02 -16.58
C PRO A 101 11.28 1.70 -15.79
N ARG A 102 11.04 1.76 -14.47
CA ARG A 102 11.09 0.60 -13.56
C ARG A 102 9.70 0.07 -13.19
N VAL A 103 8.62 0.58 -13.77
CA VAL A 103 7.25 0.19 -13.37
C VAL A 103 7.02 -1.29 -13.63
N SER A 104 6.42 -1.96 -12.63
CA SER A 104 6.02 -3.37 -12.71
C SER A 104 4.53 -3.48 -13.03
N THR A 105 4.11 -4.63 -13.56
CA THR A 105 2.68 -4.90 -13.77
C THR A 105 1.90 -4.91 -12.45
N TYR A 106 2.54 -5.37 -11.36
CA TYR A 106 1.93 -5.36 -10.02
C TYR A 106 1.69 -3.93 -9.52
N THR A 107 2.65 -3.03 -9.71
CA THR A 107 2.48 -1.61 -9.38
C THR A 107 1.32 -1.00 -10.15
N ILE A 108 1.25 -1.24 -11.46
CA ILE A 108 0.15 -0.73 -12.30
C ILE A 108 -1.18 -1.29 -11.79
N TRP A 109 -1.27 -2.60 -11.59
CA TRP A 109 -2.48 -3.24 -11.07
C TRP A 109 -2.91 -2.67 -9.71
N ASN A 110 -1.96 -2.48 -8.78
CA ASN A 110 -2.27 -1.95 -7.46
C ASN A 110 -2.78 -0.50 -7.53
N VAL A 111 -2.17 0.34 -8.39
CA VAL A 111 -2.64 1.71 -8.62
C VAL A 111 -4.04 1.74 -9.22
N LEU A 112 -4.34 0.84 -10.17
CA LEU A 112 -5.68 0.73 -10.75
C LEU A 112 -6.69 0.27 -9.70
N HIS A 113 -6.35 -0.75 -8.91
CA HIS A 113 -7.21 -1.26 -7.86
C HIS A 113 -7.50 -0.21 -6.77
N GLU A 114 -6.47 0.51 -6.30
CA GLU A 114 -6.62 1.61 -5.33
C GLU A 114 -7.46 2.77 -5.90
N ALA A 115 -7.40 3.01 -7.22
CA ALA A 115 -8.25 3.97 -7.91
C ALA A 115 -9.66 3.43 -8.21
N GLY A 116 -9.99 2.22 -7.76
CA GLY A 116 -11.25 1.55 -8.02
C GLY A 116 -11.43 1.12 -9.47
N ILE A 117 -10.38 1.02 -10.28
CA ILE A 117 -10.45 0.60 -11.68
C ILE A 117 -10.17 -0.90 -11.76
N SER A 118 -11.09 -1.65 -12.37
CA SER A 118 -10.95 -3.11 -12.51
C SER A 118 -11.10 -3.56 -13.96
N TRP A 119 -10.56 -4.74 -14.25
CA TRP A 119 -10.62 -5.35 -15.57
C TRP A 119 -11.99 -5.99 -15.78
N GLN A 120 -12.69 -5.60 -16.85
CA GLN A 120 -14.05 -6.04 -17.16
C GLN A 120 -14.08 -7.07 -18.30
N LYS A 121 -15.24 -7.73 -18.45
CA LYS A 121 -15.46 -8.81 -19.43
C LYS A 121 -15.23 -8.37 -20.89
N ASP A 122 -15.45 -7.10 -21.17
CA ASP A 122 -15.22 -6.47 -22.49
C ASP A 122 -13.73 -6.18 -22.76
N ARG A 123 -12.83 -6.62 -21.87
CA ARG A 123 -11.38 -6.43 -21.95
C ARG A 123 -10.99 -4.95 -21.91
N SER A 124 -11.70 -4.19 -21.09
CA SER A 124 -11.38 -2.81 -20.77
C SER A 124 -11.20 -2.60 -19.25
N TRP A 125 -10.43 -1.58 -18.88
CA TRP A 125 -10.28 -1.14 -17.50
C TRP A 125 -11.38 -0.11 -17.21
N CYS A 126 -12.33 -0.46 -16.34
CA CYS A 126 -13.46 0.41 -16.01
C CYS A 126 -13.41 0.86 -14.56
N PRO A 127 -13.86 2.09 -14.25
CA PRO A 127 -14.20 2.47 -12.89
C PRO A 127 -15.23 1.48 -12.31
N THR A 128 -14.90 0.93 -11.16
CA THR A 128 -15.76 0.05 -10.36
C THR A 128 -16.58 0.91 -9.42
N GLY A 129 -17.81 0.49 -9.14
CA GLY A 129 -18.72 1.25 -8.28
C GLY A 129 -19.27 2.51 -8.93
N ARG A 130 -19.17 2.69 -10.25
CA ARG A 130 -19.86 3.77 -10.97
C ARG A 130 -20.91 3.17 -11.90
N VAL A 131 -22.18 3.36 -11.55
CA VAL A 131 -23.30 2.89 -12.38
C VAL A 131 -24.01 4.11 -12.95
N LEU A 132 -24.01 4.24 -14.27
CA LEU A 132 -24.88 5.21 -14.95
C LEU A 132 -26.33 4.72 -14.83
N ARG A 133 -27.17 5.41 -14.05
CA ARG A 133 -28.60 5.10 -13.94
C ARG A 133 -29.41 6.13 -14.71
N LYS A 134 -30.23 5.65 -15.66
CA LYS A 134 -31.22 6.48 -16.35
C LYS A 134 -32.37 6.78 -15.38
N ARG A 135 -32.55 8.05 -15.01
CA ARG A 135 -33.70 8.56 -14.24
C ARG A 135 -34.58 9.41 -15.16
N LYS A 136 -35.80 9.75 -14.70
CA LYS A 136 -36.72 10.62 -15.46
C LYS A 136 -36.10 11.98 -15.86
N ALA A 137 -35.14 12.47 -15.07
CA ALA A 137 -34.46 13.75 -15.30
C ALA A 137 -33.13 13.65 -16.08
N GLY A 138 -32.72 12.45 -16.53
CA GLY A 138 -31.45 12.26 -17.26
C GLY A 138 -30.63 11.07 -16.76
N VAL A 139 -29.47 10.86 -17.38
CA VAL A 139 -28.49 9.84 -16.94
C VAL A 139 -27.68 10.42 -15.78
N VAL A 140 -27.76 9.80 -14.61
CA VAL A 140 -27.03 10.20 -13.40
C VAL A 140 -25.95 9.15 -13.11
N GLU A 141 -24.71 9.59 -12.94
CA GLU A 141 -23.61 8.76 -12.45
C GLU A 141 -23.82 8.51 -10.95
N VAL A 142 -24.13 7.26 -10.59
CA VAL A 142 -24.26 6.84 -9.20
C VAL A 142 -22.96 6.17 -8.79
N VAL A 143 -22.24 6.81 -7.87
CA VAL A 143 -21.04 6.25 -7.24
C VAL A 143 -21.49 5.44 -6.02
N ASP A 144 -21.13 4.17 -5.99
CA ASP A 144 -21.31 3.26 -4.87
C ASP A 144 -20.43 3.75 -3.70
N PRO A 145 -21.02 4.11 -2.55
CA PRO A 145 -20.26 4.62 -1.41
C PRO A 145 -19.27 3.60 -0.83
N ASP A 146 -19.43 2.29 -1.11
CA ASP A 146 -18.51 1.23 -0.67
C ASP A 146 -17.29 1.04 -1.61
N ALA A 147 -17.24 1.74 -2.76
CA ALA A 147 -16.10 1.69 -3.68
C ALA A 147 -14.97 2.67 -3.29
N ALA A 148 -15.24 3.62 -2.39
CA ALA A 148 -14.19 4.42 -1.76
C ALA A 148 -13.48 3.52 -0.74
N GLY A 149 -12.38 2.90 -1.18
CA GLY A 149 -11.61 1.95 -0.39
C GLY A 149 -11.42 2.38 1.07
N LYS A 150 -11.51 1.39 1.96
CA LYS A 150 -11.13 1.50 3.38
C LYS A 150 -9.84 2.33 3.49
N LYS A 151 -9.98 3.54 4.02
CA LYS A 151 -8.84 4.30 4.55
C LYS A 151 -8.31 3.50 5.73
N SER A 152 -7.12 2.93 5.60
CA SER A 152 -6.32 2.39 6.71
C SER A 152 -5.03 3.17 6.83
#